data_AF-A0A8K0CNL8-F1
#
_entry.id   AF-A0A8K0CNL8-F1
#
_cell.length_a   1.000
_cell.length_b   1.000
_cell.length_c   1.000
_cell.angle_alpha   90.00
_cell.angle_beta   90.00
_cell.angle_gamma   90.00
#
_symmetry.space_group_name_H-M   'P 1'
#
loop_
_entity.id
_entity.type
_entity.pdbx_description
1 polymer ?
#
loop_
_entity_poly.entity_id
_entity_poly.type
_entity_poly.pdbx_seq_one_letter_code
_entity_poly.pdbx_strand_id
1 'polypeptide(L)'
;MLASEVPRFDKFGWFRLMNGSTTFEGVYNMANGADGSFEILQWNFDNVTPYFNGACANVHGSGGELYSRNLSKDHIGIFLSHLCRYLQFDFEEEVVVNGILGYKYSIGDGILDN
;
A
#
# COMPACT_ATOMS: atom_id res chain seq x y z
N MET A 1 -35.84 -10.78 13.20
CA MET A 1 -34.68 -11.44 12.56
C MET A 1 -33.46 -11.03 13.33
N LEU A 2 -32.81 -12.00 13.98
CA LEU A 2 -31.67 -11.79 14.86
C LEU A 2 -30.43 -11.53 14.00
N ALA A 3 -29.65 -10.50 14.36
CA ALA A 3 -28.40 -10.12 13.70
C ALA A 3 -27.45 -11.32 13.61
N SER A 4 -27.13 -11.75 12.39
CA SER A 4 -26.39 -13.00 12.16
C SER A 4 -24.87 -12.87 12.22
N GLU A 5 -24.27 -11.69 12.35
CA GLU A 5 -22.80 -11.57 12.27
C GLU A 5 -22.25 -10.52 13.21
N VAL A 6 -22.18 -10.84 14.51
CA VAL A 6 -21.14 -10.27 15.36
C VAL A 6 -19.99 -11.28 15.36
N PRO A 7 -18.82 -10.94 14.79
CA PRO A 7 -17.66 -11.81 14.84
C PRO A 7 -17.34 -12.17 16.30
N ARG A 8 -17.13 -13.46 16.58
CA ARG A 8 -16.77 -13.91 17.94
C ARG A 8 -15.34 -13.52 18.26
N PHE A 9 -15.14 -12.27 18.67
CA PHE A 9 -13.89 -11.80 19.25
C PHE A 9 -14.05 -11.64 20.75
N ASP A 10 -13.18 -12.28 21.53
CA ASP A 10 -13.22 -12.20 23.00
C ASP A 10 -12.76 -10.85 23.54
N LYS A 11 -12.10 -10.03 22.71
CA LYS A 11 -11.51 -8.73 23.06
C LYS A 11 -11.48 -7.79 21.86
N PHE A 12 -11.59 -6.49 22.11
CA PHE A 12 -11.35 -5.43 21.14
C PHE A 12 -9.91 -4.90 21.23
N GLY A 13 -9.37 -4.45 20.10
CA GLY A 13 -8.13 -3.67 20.01
C GLY A 13 -7.78 -3.36 18.56
N TRP A 14 -7.29 -2.16 18.28
CA TRP A 14 -6.97 -1.70 16.92
C TRP A 14 -5.99 -2.63 16.19
N PHE A 15 -4.97 -3.13 16.91
CA PHE A 15 -3.96 -4.04 16.38
C PHE A 15 -4.11 -5.48 16.87
N ARG A 16 -5.33 -5.84 17.31
CA ARG A 16 -5.61 -7.19 17.83
C ARG A 16 -5.41 -8.22 16.71
N LEU A 17 -4.67 -9.30 17.02
CA LEU A 17 -4.30 -10.39 16.10
C LEU A 17 -3.21 -10.05 15.07
N MET A 18 -2.67 -8.83 15.04
CA MET A 18 -1.61 -8.51 14.06
C MET A 18 -0.25 -9.12 14.40
N ASN A 19 0.12 -9.15 15.68
CA ASN A 19 1.45 -9.61 16.09
C ASN A 19 1.70 -11.07 15.70
N GLY A 20 2.73 -11.30 14.89
CA GLY A 20 3.11 -12.62 14.39
C GLY A 20 2.15 -13.22 13.36
N SER A 21 1.18 -12.44 12.86
CA SER A 21 0.28 -12.90 11.81
C SER A 21 0.93 -12.79 10.44
N THR A 22 0.74 -13.80 9.61
CA THR A 22 1.12 -13.81 8.19
C THR A 22 -0.09 -13.58 7.27
N THR A 23 -1.28 -13.46 7.83
CA THR A 23 -2.54 -13.39 7.07
C THR A 23 -3.29 -12.09 7.27
N PHE A 24 -2.92 -11.28 8.27
CA PHE A 24 -3.65 -10.05 8.61
C PHE A 24 -3.68 -9.06 7.45
N GLU A 25 -2.56 -8.89 6.75
CA GLU A 25 -2.41 -7.93 5.65
C GLU A 25 -2.85 -8.50 4.29
N GLY A 26 -3.34 -9.75 4.25
CA GLY A 26 -3.71 -10.45 3.04
C GLY A 26 -2.53 -11.04 2.27
N VAL A 27 -2.81 -11.51 1.06
CA VAL A 27 -1.81 -12.10 0.15
C VAL A 27 -1.48 -11.10 -0.95
N TYR A 28 -0.20 -10.77 -1.07
CA TYR A 28 0.32 -9.93 -2.14
C TYR A 28 0.88 -10.80 -3.27
N ASN A 29 0.41 -10.59 -4.49
CA ASN A 29 1.08 -11.08 -5.70
C ASN A 29 1.77 -9.89 -6.36
N MET A 30 3.09 -9.93 -6.42
CA MET A 30 3.91 -8.81 -6.87
C MET A 30 4.95 -9.26 -7.90
N ALA A 31 5.39 -8.31 -8.72
CA ALA A 31 6.51 -8.50 -9.64
C ALA A 31 7.81 -8.80 -8.85
N ASN A 32 8.62 -9.70 -9.40
CA ASN A 32 9.83 -10.21 -8.73
C ASN A 32 11.11 -9.43 -9.09
N GLY A 33 11.01 -8.34 -9.85
CA GLY A 33 12.14 -7.54 -10.29
C GLY A 33 12.89 -8.08 -11.51
N ALA A 34 12.52 -9.22 -12.09
CA ALA A 34 13.20 -9.79 -13.26
C ALA A 34 13.14 -8.85 -14.48
N ASP A 35 12.04 -8.11 -14.62
CA ASP A 35 11.81 -7.05 -15.60
C ASP A 35 12.13 -5.64 -15.05
N GLY A 36 12.64 -5.56 -13.83
CA GLY A 36 12.90 -4.31 -13.10
C GLY A 36 11.70 -3.73 -12.37
N SER A 37 10.55 -4.42 -12.33
CA SER A 37 9.35 -4.01 -11.57
C SER A 37 9.23 -4.73 -10.23
N PHE A 38 8.79 -4.00 -9.20
CA PHE A 38 8.41 -4.53 -7.89
C PHE A 38 6.96 -4.17 -7.53
N GLU A 39 6.13 -3.91 -8.54
CA GLU A 39 4.73 -3.53 -8.32
C GLU A 39 3.88 -4.69 -7.82
N ILE A 40 2.91 -4.36 -6.96
CA ILE A 40 1.83 -5.25 -6.58
C ILE A 40 0.86 -5.32 -7.77
N LEU A 41 0.61 -6.55 -8.23
CA LEU A 41 -0.28 -6.84 -9.36
C LEU A 41 -1.67 -7.21 -8.87
N GLN A 42 -1.74 -7.91 -7.73
CA GLN A 42 -2.99 -8.34 -7.11
C GLN A 42 -2.85 -8.37 -5.58
N TRP A 43 -3.94 -8.06 -4.90
CA TRP A 43 -4.08 -8.23 -3.46
C TRP A 43 -5.29 -9.12 -3.19
N ASN A 44 -5.09 -10.19 -2.41
CA ASN A 44 -6.08 -11.24 -2.19
C ASN A 44 -6.64 -11.81 -3.50
N PHE A 45 -5.77 -11.97 -4.50
CA PHE A 45 -6.05 -12.53 -5.84
C PHE A 45 -6.93 -11.67 -6.75
N ASP A 46 -7.22 -10.43 -6.36
CA ASP A 46 -7.94 -9.45 -7.17
C ASP A 46 -7.05 -8.24 -7.50
N ASN A 47 -7.27 -7.63 -8.66
CA ASN A 47 -6.57 -6.41 -9.11
C ASN A 47 -7.38 -5.13 -8.80
N VAL A 48 -8.54 -5.27 -8.17
CA VAL A 48 -9.38 -4.17 -7.68
C VAL A 48 -9.88 -4.50 -6.28
N THR A 49 -9.97 -3.51 -5.41
CA THR A 49 -10.53 -3.67 -4.06
C THR A 49 -12.03 -3.45 -4.07
N PRO A 50 -12.80 -4.12 -3.19
CA PRO A 50 -14.26 -3.97 -3.13
C PRO A 50 -14.71 -2.70 -2.38
N TYR A 51 -13.78 -1.86 -1.93
CA TYR A 51 -14.07 -0.75 -1.00
C TYR A 51 -14.27 0.60 -1.69
N PHE A 52 -13.77 0.75 -2.92
CA PHE A 52 -13.83 1.97 -3.69
C PHE A 52 -14.38 1.69 -5.09
N ASN A 53 -14.69 2.76 -5.83
CA ASN A 53 -15.22 2.67 -7.19
C ASN A 53 -14.23 3.25 -8.20
N GLY A 54 -14.29 2.77 -9.45
CA GLY A 54 -13.47 3.26 -10.55
C GLY A 54 -11.97 3.11 -10.27
N ALA A 55 -11.18 4.10 -10.70
CA ALA A 55 -9.72 4.05 -10.56
C ALA A 55 -9.23 3.95 -9.10
N CYS A 56 -10.01 4.45 -8.13
CA CYS A 56 -9.66 4.37 -6.70
C CYS A 56 -9.65 2.95 -6.15
N ALA A 57 -10.31 2.00 -6.84
CA ALA A 57 -10.33 0.59 -6.47
C ALA A 57 -9.08 -0.15 -6.93
N ASN A 58 -8.30 0.40 -7.88
CA ASN A 58 -7.22 -0.35 -8.50
C ASN A 58 -6.11 -0.71 -7.50
N VAL A 59 -5.66 -1.97 -7.58
CA VAL A 59 -4.47 -2.45 -6.88
C VAL A 59 -3.28 -2.26 -7.82
N HIS A 60 -2.36 -1.35 -7.45
CA HIS A 60 -1.17 -1.01 -8.23
C HIS A 60 -0.15 -0.26 -7.36
N GLY A 61 1.08 -0.09 -7.84
CA GLY A 61 2.17 0.54 -7.09
C GLY A 61 2.97 -0.45 -6.24
N SER A 62 3.93 0.07 -5.46
CA SER A 62 4.80 -0.73 -4.59
C SER A 62 4.10 -1.15 -3.29
N GLY A 63 4.61 -2.19 -2.63
CA GLY A 63 4.28 -2.48 -1.22
C GLY A 63 4.87 -1.48 -0.21
N GLY A 64 5.82 -0.66 -0.65
CA GLY A 64 6.46 0.39 0.14
C GLY A 64 7.92 0.10 0.47
N GLU A 65 8.36 -1.16 0.45
CA GLU A 65 9.72 -1.57 0.79
C GLU A 65 10.69 -1.50 -0.39
N LEU A 66 10.21 -1.80 -1.60
CA LEU A 66 11.03 -1.91 -2.80
C LEU A 66 10.41 -1.11 -3.95
N TYR A 67 11.24 -0.38 -4.67
CA TYR A 67 10.83 0.37 -5.85
C TYR A 67 11.74 0.02 -7.02
N SER A 68 11.22 0.24 -8.23
CA SER A 68 11.98 0.09 -9.47
C SER A 68 13.20 1.03 -9.49
N ARG A 69 14.23 0.64 -10.23
CA ARG A 69 15.43 1.48 -10.40
C ARG A 69 15.11 2.72 -11.23
N ASN A 70 15.95 3.75 -11.08
CA ASN A 70 15.85 5.02 -11.82
C ASN A 70 14.51 5.74 -11.59
N LEU A 71 14.12 5.89 -10.31
CA LEU A 71 12.95 6.69 -9.94
C LEU A 71 13.05 8.11 -10.50
N SER A 72 11.94 8.61 -11.04
CA SER A 72 11.81 10.01 -11.43
C SER A 72 11.58 10.90 -10.20
N LYS A 73 11.89 12.18 -10.33
CA LYS A 73 11.62 13.20 -9.31
C LYS A 73 10.20 13.77 -9.48
N ASP A 74 9.24 12.90 -9.74
CA ASP A 74 7.83 13.28 -9.91
C ASP A 74 7.03 12.78 -8.71
N HIS A 75 6.77 11.47 -8.66
CA HIS A 75 6.04 10.82 -7.59
C HIS A 75 6.41 9.33 -7.50
N ILE A 76 6.06 8.72 -6.37
CA ILE A 76 6.01 7.28 -6.18
C ILE A 76 4.63 6.86 -5.69
N GLY A 77 4.34 5.59 -5.87
CA GLY A 77 3.05 5.01 -5.55
C GLY A 77 3.15 3.82 -4.61
N ILE A 78 2.30 3.79 -3.59
CA ILE A 78 2.26 2.71 -2.59
C ILE A 78 0.83 2.18 -2.48
N PHE A 79 0.64 0.88 -2.61
CA PHE A 79 -0.59 0.23 -2.19
C PHE A 79 -0.46 -0.20 -0.72
N LEU A 80 -1.30 0.36 0.14
CA LEU A 80 -1.32 0.03 1.57
C LEU A 80 -2.58 -0.77 1.89
N SER A 81 -2.44 -2.06 2.17
CA SER A 81 -3.58 -2.93 2.51
C SER A 81 -4.34 -2.44 3.75
N HIS A 82 -3.65 -1.83 4.73
CA HIS A 82 -4.27 -1.22 5.91
C HIS A 82 -5.21 -0.06 5.60
N LEU A 83 -4.99 0.64 4.48
CA LEU A 83 -5.85 1.70 3.99
C LEU A 83 -6.73 1.25 2.81
N CYS A 84 -6.59 -0.01 2.40
CA CYS A 84 -7.32 -0.63 1.31
C CYS A 84 -7.22 0.11 -0.05
N ARG A 85 -6.16 0.91 -0.27
CA ARG A 85 -6.02 1.75 -1.46
C ARG A 85 -4.57 2.08 -1.80
N TYR A 86 -4.40 2.53 -3.03
CA TYR A 86 -3.21 3.23 -3.50
C TYR A 86 -3.12 4.65 -2.93
N LEU A 87 -1.90 5.06 -2.60
CA LEU A 87 -1.51 6.42 -2.24
C LEU A 87 -0.35 6.88 -3.12
N GLN A 88 -0.44 8.12 -3.61
CA GLN A 88 0.66 8.81 -4.27
C GLN A 88 1.45 9.64 -3.25
N PHE A 89 2.77 9.62 -3.39
CA PHE A 89 3.70 10.45 -2.65
C PHE A 89 4.50 11.27 -3.66
N ASP A 90 4.47 12.58 -3.52
CA ASP A 90 5.13 13.50 -4.44
C ASP A 90 6.58 13.71 -4.01
N PHE A 91 7.46 13.93 -4.98
CA PHE A 91 8.84 14.29 -4.71
C PHE A 91 8.91 15.60 -3.93
N GLU A 92 9.63 15.60 -2.82
CA GLU A 92 9.82 16.78 -1.97
C GLU A 92 11.21 17.38 -2.19
N GLU A 93 12.26 16.58 -1.99
CA GLU A 93 13.64 17.06 -2.03
C GLU A 93 14.65 15.92 -2.18
N GLU A 94 15.88 16.27 -2.57
CA GLU A 94 17.03 15.38 -2.44
C GLU A 94 17.58 15.45 -1.01
N VAL A 95 17.86 14.30 -0.42
CA VAL A 95 18.45 14.19 0.92
C VAL A 95 19.65 13.27 0.89
N VAL A 96 20.66 13.55 1.72
CA VAL A 96 21.79 12.64 1.91
C VAL A 96 21.62 11.93 3.24
N VAL A 97 21.40 10.62 3.18
CA VAL A 97 21.26 9.76 4.37
C VAL A 97 22.48 8.84 4.43
N ASN A 98 23.30 8.97 5.47
CA ASN A 98 24.52 8.17 5.65
C ASN A 98 25.47 8.20 4.43
N GLY A 99 25.57 9.36 3.77
CA GLY A 99 26.43 9.54 2.59
C GLY A 99 25.82 9.04 1.27
N ILE A 100 24.58 8.55 1.27
CA ILE A 100 23.86 8.09 0.08
C ILE A 100 22.85 9.18 -0.33
N LEU A 101 22.92 9.62 -1.59
CA LEU A 101 21.91 10.49 -2.17
C LEU A 101 20.60 9.72 -2.32
N GLY A 102 19.54 10.23 -1.70
CA GLY A 102 18.19 9.70 -1.77
C GLY A 102 17.19 10.80 -2.16
N TYR A 103 16.02 10.35 -2.57
CA TYR A 103 14.89 11.22 -2.86
C TYR A 103 13.85 11.07 -1.74
N LYS A 104 13.46 12.19 -1.14
CA LYS A 104 12.39 12.23 -0.16
C LYS A 104 11.07 12.42 -0.91
N TYR A 105 10.10 11.57 -0.58
CA TYR A 105 8.74 11.66 -1.10
C TYR A 105 7.77 11.78 0.08
N SER A 106 6.75 12.63 -0.07
CA SER A 106 5.78 12.93 0.97
C SER A 106 4.37 12.96 0.40
N ILE A 107 3.37 12.64 1.23
CA ILE A 107 1.96 12.80 0.85
C ILE A 107 1.64 14.29 0.82
N GLY A 108 1.22 14.78 -0.35
CA GLY A 108 0.68 16.14 -0.52
C GLY A 108 -0.80 16.24 -0.17
N ASP A 109 -1.31 17.47 -0.17
CA ASP A 109 -2.70 17.77 0.24
C ASP A 109 -3.77 17.08 -0.62
N GLY A 110 -3.44 16.74 -1.88
CA GLY A 110 -4.40 16.17 -2.84
C GLY A 110 -4.88 14.75 -2.55
N ILE A 111 -4.21 13.99 -1.68
CA ILE A 111 -4.57 12.57 -1.43
C ILE A 111 -5.86 12.40 -0.61
N LEU A 112 -6.17 13.38 0.24
CA LEU A 112 -7.35 13.40 1.11
C LEU A 112 -8.24 14.63 0.85
N ASP A 113 -8.05 15.30 -0.29
CA ASP A 113 -8.89 16.42 -0.72
C ASP A 113 -10.29 15.93 -1.21
N ASN A 114 -11.27 16.84 -1.29
CA ASN A 114 -12.68 16.53 -1.58
C ASN A 114 -13.07 16.60 -3.06
#